data_AF-A0A4V1L576-F1
#
_entry.id   AF-A0A4V1L576-F1
#
_cell.length_a   1.000
_cell.length_b   1.000
_cell.length_c   1.000
_cell.angle_alpha   90.00
_cell.angle_beta   90.00
_cell.angle_gamma   90.00
#
_symmetry.space_group_name_H-M   'P 1'
#
loop_
_entity.id
_entity.type
_entity.pdbx_description
1 polymer ?
#
loop_
_entity_poly.entity_id
_entity_poly.type
_entity_poly.pdbx_seq_one_letter_code
_entity_poly.pdbx_strand_id
1 'polypeptide(L)'
;MSKFGLMDPGDEPKRETTLTERLAAFSPVKPRSTPDLAAIDSAAAQHGFVSRELPDIQASEQPGRRRRAIPSEPTRHLAIRLSASAYNRFVAYADHHKVTYHEALIRLMDEADR
;
A
#
# COMPACT_ATOMS: atom_id res chain seq x y z
N MET A 1 27.05 -56.20 36.17
CA MET A 1 28.24 -55.97 35.33
C MET A 1 27.77 -55.67 33.92
N SER A 2 28.23 -54.54 33.39
CA SER A 2 28.09 -54.11 31.99
C SER A 2 28.54 -55.20 31.03
N LYS A 3 28.11 -55.17 29.76
CA LYS A 3 28.96 -54.74 28.62
C LYS A 3 28.47 -55.31 27.29
N PHE A 4 28.20 -54.40 26.34
CA PHE A 4 28.05 -54.62 24.90
C PHE A 4 26.72 -55.30 24.48
N GLY A 5 25.89 -54.73 23.63
CA GLY A 5 26.16 -53.81 22.54
C GLY A 5 25.48 -54.38 21.31
N LEU A 6 24.23 -53.99 21.07
CA LEU A 6 23.59 -54.12 19.78
C LEU A 6 22.59 -52.97 19.66
N MET A 7 23.11 -51.79 19.33
CA MET A 7 22.28 -50.74 18.76
C MET A 7 21.92 -51.20 17.34
N ASP A 8 20.62 -51.23 17.06
CA ASP A 8 20.08 -51.52 15.73
C ASP A 8 20.57 -50.44 14.74
N PRO A 9 21.17 -50.79 13.57
CA PRO A 9 21.73 -49.81 12.64
C PRO A 9 20.64 -49.16 11.76
N GLY A 10 19.52 -48.76 12.38
CA GLY A 10 18.35 -48.22 11.69
C GLY A 10 17.75 -46.95 12.31
N ASP A 11 18.08 -46.64 13.56
CA ASP A 11 17.60 -45.42 14.22
C ASP A 11 18.62 -44.28 14.09
N GLU A 12 18.73 -43.74 12.87
CA GLU A 12 19.28 -42.40 12.74
C GLU A 12 18.34 -41.41 13.44
N PRO A 13 18.81 -40.59 14.40
CA PRO A 13 17.97 -39.55 14.97
C PRO A 13 17.63 -38.58 13.83
N LYS A 14 16.35 -38.50 13.46
CA LYS A 14 15.84 -37.46 12.56
C LYS A 14 16.19 -36.11 13.17
N ARG A 15 17.32 -35.54 12.75
CA ARG A 15 17.75 -34.19 13.15
C ARG A 15 16.63 -33.25 12.77
N GLU A 16 15.95 -32.70 13.77
CA GLU A 16 14.98 -31.65 13.56
C GLU A 16 15.72 -30.48 12.91
N THR A 17 15.46 -30.28 11.62
CA THR A 17 16.10 -29.21 10.86
C THR A 17 15.80 -27.88 11.53
N THR A 18 16.87 -27.12 11.79
CA THR A 18 16.75 -25.79 12.39
C THR A 18 15.91 -24.89 11.48
N LEU A 19 15.19 -23.93 12.05
CA LEU A 19 14.35 -23.00 11.27
C LEU A 19 15.15 -22.31 10.14
N THR A 20 16.43 -22.05 10.40
CA THR A 20 17.42 -21.54 9.43
C THR A 20 17.66 -22.48 8.25
N GLU A 21 17.80 -23.78 8.47
CA GLU A 21 17.95 -24.76 7.38
C GLU A 21 16.67 -24.87 6.53
N ARG A 22 15.49 -24.76 7.16
CA ARG A 22 14.21 -24.77 6.45
C ARG A 22 14.04 -23.54 5.55
N LEU A 23 14.49 -22.38 6.00
CA LEU A 23 14.46 -21.15 5.19
C LEU A 23 15.51 -21.17 4.07
N ALA A 24 16.66 -21.81 4.28
CA ALA A 24 17.69 -21.95 3.26
C ALA A 24 17.29 -22.95 2.15
N ALA A 25 16.35 -23.86 2.41
CA ALA A 25 15.88 -24.85 1.46
C ALA A 25 14.91 -24.29 0.39
N PHE A 26 14.45 -23.03 0.52
CA PHE A 26 13.61 -22.42 -0.52
C PHE A 26 14.43 -22.14 -1.77
N SER A 27 14.05 -22.80 -2.86
CA SER A 27 14.65 -22.52 -4.17
C SER A 27 14.38 -21.07 -4.56
N PRO A 28 15.36 -20.38 -5.20
CA PRO A 28 15.16 -19.03 -5.67
C PRO A 28 13.94 -18.96 -6.60
N VAL A 29 13.07 -17.99 -6.35
CA VAL A 29 11.85 -17.79 -7.14
C VAL A 29 12.26 -17.52 -8.59
N LYS A 30 11.96 -18.46 -9.48
CA LYS A 30 12.13 -18.26 -10.91
C LYS A 30 11.14 -17.19 -11.37
N PRO A 31 11.58 -16.15 -12.09
CA PRO A 31 10.65 -15.18 -12.64
C PRO A 31 9.66 -15.92 -13.55
N ARG A 32 8.36 -15.72 -13.30
CA ARG A 32 7.31 -16.27 -14.15
C ARG A 32 7.42 -15.59 -15.52
N SER A 33 7.25 -16.36 -16.60
CA SER A 33 7.13 -15.79 -17.93
C SER A 33 5.96 -14.81 -17.96
N THR A 34 6.12 -13.72 -18.70
CA THR A 34 5.03 -12.79 -18.97
C THR A 34 3.89 -13.56 -19.64
N PRO A 35 2.65 -13.47 -19.13
CA PRO A 35 1.52 -14.16 -19.72
C PRO A 35 1.24 -13.64 -21.13
N ASP A 36 0.76 -14.52 -22.00
CA ASP A 36 0.28 -14.14 -23.33
C ASP A 36 -1.06 -13.41 -23.21
N LEU A 37 -1.01 -12.09 -23.35
CA LEU A 37 -2.17 -11.21 -23.19
C LEU A 37 -3.21 -11.44 -24.30
N ALA A 38 -2.78 -11.80 -25.51
CA ALA A 38 -3.70 -12.03 -26.62
C ALA A 38 -4.58 -13.27 -26.39
N ALA A 39 -3.98 -14.33 -25.83
CA ALA A 39 -4.72 -15.52 -25.43
C ALA A 39 -5.73 -15.22 -24.31
N ILE A 40 -5.33 -14.42 -23.32
CA ILE A 40 -6.19 -14.03 -22.20
C ILE A 40 -7.40 -13.22 -22.69
N ASP A 41 -7.16 -12.24 -23.56
CA ASP A 41 -8.22 -11.40 -24.11
C ASP A 41 -9.20 -12.20 -24.96
N SER A 42 -8.71 -13.17 -25.75
CA SER A 42 -9.57 -14.06 -26.53
C SER A 42 -10.51 -14.91 -25.66
N ALA A 43 -10.02 -15.39 -24.52
CA ALA A 43 -10.81 -16.15 -23.56
C ALA A 43 -11.80 -15.23 -22.81
N ALA A 44 -11.39 -14.01 -22.48
CA ALA A 44 -12.21 -13.04 -21.76
C ALA A 44 -13.37 -12.51 -22.63
N ALA A 45 -13.15 -12.35 -23.94
CA ALA A 45 -14.18 -11.93 -24.90
C ALA A 45 -15.39 -12.87 -24.93
N GLN A 46 -15.17 -14.18 -24.75
CA GLN A 46 -16.24 -15.19 -24.70
C GLN A 46 -17.20 -14.97 -23.52
N HIS A 47 -16.73 -14.30 -22.47
CA HIS A 47 -17.50 -13.99 -21.26
C HIS A 47 -17.97 -12.53 -21.20
N GLY A 48 -17.87 -11.79 -22.32
CA GLY A 48 -18.34 -10.40 -22.40
C GLY A 48 -17.39 -9.37 -21.79
N PHE A 49 -16.14 -9.75 -21.49
CA PHE A 49 -15.11 -8.79 -21.13
C PHE A 49 -14.54 -8.15 -22.40
N VAL A 50 -14.58 -6.82 -22.45
CA VAL A 50 -14.03 -6.04 -23.56
C VAL A 50 -12.73 -5.38 -23.10
N SER A 51 -11.63 -5.65 -23.81
CA SER A 51 -10.33 -5.03 -23.54
C SER A 51 -10.41 -3.51 -23.67
N ARG A 52 -9.86 -2.79 -22.69
CA ARG A 52 -9.87 -1.32 -22.62
C ARG A 52 -8.63 -0.68 -23.24
N GLU A 53 -7.78 -1.46 -23.89
CA GLU A 53 -6.56 -0.94 -24.48
C GLU A 53 -6.92 -0.16 -25.76
N LEU A 54 -6.79 1.17 -25.70
CA LEU A 54 -6.85 2.00 -26.90
C LEU A 54 -5.64 1.66 -27.79
N PRO A 55 -5.82 1.53 -29.12
CA PRO A 55 -4.69 1.31 -30.00
C PRO A 55 -3.80 2.56 -29.96
N ASP A 56 -2.52 2.35 -29.67
CA ASP A 56 -1.43 3.32 -29.84
C ASP A 56 -1.58 4.68 -29.13
N ILE A 57 -1.78 4.68 -27.81
CA ILE A 57 -1.30 5.80 -26.98
C ILE A 57 -0.02 5.35 -26.28
N GLN A 58 1.09 5.58 -26.98
CA GLN A 58 2.44 5.83 -26.47
C GLN A 58 2.79 5.21 -25.10
N ALA A 59 3.70 4.24 -25.15
CA ALA A 59 4.46 3.74 -24.01
C ALA A 59 5.25 4.88 -23.31
N SER A 60 4.59 5.72 -22.51
CA SER A 60 5.23 6.65 -21.57
C SER A 60 4.32 7.23 -20.49
N GLU A 61 3.11 6.71 -20.29
CA GLU A 61 2.29 7.14 -19.14
C GLU A 61 1.89 5.91 -18.33
N GLN A 62 2.78 5.54 -17.39
CA GLN A 62 2.32 4.95 -16.12
C GLN A 62 1.06 5.72 -15.69
N PRO A 63 0.01 5.09 -15.13
CA PRO A 63 -1.18 5.81 -14.68
C PRO A 63 -0.75 6.88 -13.68
N GLY A 64 -0.53 8.08 -14.21
CA GLY A 64 0.07 9.18 -13.51
C GLY A 64 -0.93 9.55 -12.44
N ARG A 65 -0.52 9.36 -11.19
CA ARG A 65 -1.13 9.93 -9.99
C ARG A 65 -1.89 11.18 -10.38
N ARG A 66 -3.23 11.10 -10.42
CA ARG A 66 -4.14 12.19 -10.80
C ARG A 66 -3.51 13.52 -10.38
N ARG A 67 -3.11 14.35 -11.35
CA ARG A 67 -2.55 15.67 -11.09
C ARG A 67 -3.57 16.39 -10.21
N ARG A 68 -3.27 16.48 -8.91
CA ARG A 68 -4.01 17.34 -7.98
C ARG A 68 -3.88 18.74 -8.57
N ALA A 69 -4.99 19.46 -8.67
CA ALA A 69 -4.98 20.86 -9.09
C ALA A 69 -3.85 21.55 -8.33
N ILE A 70 -2.81 21.96 -9.06
CA ILE A 70 -1.67 22.64 -8.45
C ILE A 70 -2.25 23.98 -7.99
N PRO A 71 -2.28 24.26 -6.68
CA PRO A 71 -2.75 25.56 -6.21
C PRO A 71 -1.90 26.64 -6.89
N SER A 72 -2.55 27.66 -7.45
CA SER A 72 -1.86 28.78 -8.11
C SER A 72 -0.97 29.56 -7.13
N GLU A 73 -1.25 29.45 -5.84
CA GLU A 73 -0.54 30.15 -4.78
C GLU A 73 0.53 29.29 -4.10
N PRO A 74 1.69 29.88 -3.76
CA PRO A 74 2.73 29.17 -3.04
C PRO A 74 2.23 28.77 -1.64
N THR A 75 2.04 27.46 -1.42
CA THR A 75 1.60 26.94 -0.13
C THR A 75 2.74 26.96 0.90
N ARG A 76 2.48 27.46 2.11
CA ARG A 76 3.41 27.40 3.25
C ARG A 76 2.84 26.52 4.35
N HIS A 77 3.71 25.78 5.03
CA HIS A 77 3.31 24.93 6.15
C HIS A 77 3.19 25.74 7.44
N LEU A 78 2.06 25.61 8.13
CA LEU A 78 1.79 26.24 9.42
C LEU A 78 1.51 25.14 10.46
N ALA A 79 2.32 25.09 11.52
CA ALA A 79 2.13 24.18 12.64
C ALA A 79 1.89 24.99 13.91
N ILE A 80 0.75 24.77 14.57
CA ILE A 80 0.36 25.49 15.78
C ILE A 80 0.06 24.48 16.89
N ARG A 81 0.56 24.76 18.09
CA ARG A 81 0.15 24.05 19.31
C ARG A 81 -0.90 24.87 20.04
N LEU A 82 -2.06 24.27 20.28
CA LEU A 82 -3.17 24.88 21.00
C LEU A 82 -3.41 24.14 22.33
N SER A 83 -4.05 24.81 23.28
CA SER A 83 -4.62 24.11 24.43
C SER A 83 -5.74 23.19 23.97
N ALA A 84 -5.98 22.08 24.68
CA ALA A 84 -7.02 21.10 24.30
C ALA A 84 -8.40 21.75 24.16
N SER A 85 -8.73 22.71 25.03
CA SER A 85 -9.99 23.47 24.97
C SER A 85 -10.11 24.27 23.67
N ALA A 86 -9.07 25.01 23.28
CA ALA A 86 -9.07 25.79 22.05
C ALA A 86 -9.14 24.90 20.80
N TYR A 87 -8.41 23.78 20.80
CA TYR A 87 -8.45 22.81 19.72
C TYR A 87 -9.86 22.21 19.52
N ASN A 88 -10.50 21.76 20.61
CA ASN A 88 -11.83 21.17 20.55
C ASN A 88 -12.89 22.17 20.05
N ARG A 89 -12.80 23.44 20.48
CA ARG A 89 -13.67 24.51 19.96
C ARG A 89 -13.50 24.73 18.47
N PHE A 90 -12.26 24.70 17.97
CA PHE A 90 -11.98 24.84 16.56
C PHE A 90 -12.51 23.66 15.73
N VAL A 91 -12.34 22.42 16.20
CA VAL A 91 -12.89 21.23 15.54
C VAL A 91 -14.41 21.30 15.48
N ALA A 92 -15.07 21.64 16.59
CA ALA A 92 -16.51 21.78 16.64
C ALA A 92 -17.04 22.87 15.68
N TYR A 93 -16.30 23.98 15.54
CA TYR A 93 -16.61 25.02 14.54
C TYR A 93 -16.52 24.47 13.11
N ALA A 94 -15.43 23.78 12.76
CA ALA A 94 -15.25 23.20 11.43
C ALA A 94 -16.35 22.17 11.09
N ASP A 95 -16.71 21.32 12.05
CA ASP A 95 -17.78 20.32 11.91
C ASP A 95 -19.15 20.97 11.73
N HIS A 96 -19.47 22.00 12.51
CA HIS A 96 -20.73 22.74 12.41
C HIS A 96 -20.91 23.36 11.01
N HIS A 97 -19.82 23.91 10.45
CA HIS A 97 -19.83 24.55 9.14
C HIS A 97 -19.57 23.58 7.97
N LYS A 98 -19.28 22.30 8.25
CA LYS A 98 -18.97 21.24 7.27
C LYS A 98 -17.88 21.65 6.27
N VAL A 99 -16.85 22.32 6.77
CA VAL A 99 -15.72 22.82 5.98
C VAL A 99 -14.42 22.13 6.39
N THR A 100 -13.42 22.23 5.53
CA THR A 100 -12.08 21.76 5.88
C THR A 100 -11.44 22.67 6.95
N TYR A 101 -10.46 22.18 7.69
CA TYR A 101 -9.73 23.00 8.68
C TYR A 101 -9.07 24.23 8.06
N HIS A 102 -8.65 24.13 6.79
CA HIS A 102 -8.08 25.26 6.07
C HIS A 102 -9.12 26.35 5.82
N GLU A 103 -10.29 25.98 5.31
CA GLU A 103 -11.40 26.90 5.07
C GLU A 103 -11.97 27.48 6.37
N ALA A 104 -12.04 26.67 7.44
CA ALA A 104 -12.45 27.12 8.76
C ALA A 104 -11.50 28.21 9.29
N LEU A 105 -10.19 28.04 9.10
CA LEU A 105 -9.20 29.04 9.50
C LEU A 105 -9.35 30.33 8.68
N ILE A 106 -9.56 30.23 7.36
CA ILE A 106 -9.79 31.40 6.50
C ILE A 106 -11.03 32.17 6.96
N ARG A 107 -12.15 31.49 7.19
CA ARG A 107 -13.38 32.14 7.69
C ARG A 107 -13.19 32.82 9.04
N LEU A 108 -12.45 32.18 9.95
CA LEU A 108 -12.14 32.78 11.24
C LEU A 108 -11.32 34.08 11.09
N MET A 109 -10.40 34.12 10.13
CA MET A 109 -9.63 35.33 9.83
C MET A 109 -10.52 36.40 9.18
N ASP A 110 -11.34 36.04 8.21
CA ASP A 110 -12.29 36.95 7.55
C ASP A 110 -13.32 37.54 8.54
N GLU A 111 -13.73 36.77 9.55
CA GLU A 111 -14.62 37.23 10.63
C GLU A 111 -13.91 38.18 11.60
N ALA A 112 -12.62 38.01 11.82
CA ALA A 112 -11.83 38.87 12.71
C ALA A 112 -11.45 40.22 12.07
N ASP A 113 -11.35 40.26 10.75
CA ASP A 113 -11.06 41.48 9.98
C ASP A 113 -12.31 42.36 9.74
N ARG A 114 -13.49 41.91 10.17
CA ARG A 114 -14.76 42.67 10.14
C ARG A 114 -14.98 43.48 11.42
#